data_AF-A0A7L3PQW5-F1
#
_entry.id   AF-A0A7L3PQW5-F1
#
_cell.length_a   1.000
_cell.length_b   1.000
_cell.length_c   1.000
_cell.angle_alpha   90.00
_cell.angle_beta   90.00
_cell.angle_gamma   90.00
#
_symmetry.space_group_name_H-M   'P 1'
#
loop_
_entity.id
_entity.type
_entity.pdbx_description
1 polymer ?
#
loop_
_entity_poly.entity_id
_entity_poly.type
_entity_poly.pdbx_seq_one_letter_code
_entity_poly.pdbx_strand_id
1 'polypeptide(L)'
;IVKASRSKLDFRTIAIQLVLQVFGYKAIEANHNIVHTASTKHLMGEGLTALTQSTMENFQKLMVFNLSSGEEKRVWQEENLFHYCYNIVFRAGYLALYGSERQRGAGDKEKAEEQDRVHSNQVFYEFRKYDRLFPRLAFSVLPPKDRREAEQLKRLFWSVLSVKKAWQKENISAWISEQDQLLTEHGVPEHMRDRFRFMLLWASQGNTGPTSFWLLLYLLKHPEAMKAVREEVEKVLRENGQEVKAGCPPITISRDMLNQTPLLDSALEETLRLVAAPLLIRAVLEDITLRTSDGTEYTLRKGDRVGLFPYLSVQMNP
;
A
#
# COMPACT_ATOMS: atom_id res chain seq x y z
N ILE A 1 -26.86 -7.35 -1.72
CA ILE A 1 -25.72 -7.44 -0.77
C ILE A 1 -25.15 -6.07 -0.40
N VAL A 2 -24.70 -5.25 -1.36
CA VAL A 2 -24.13 -3.90 -1.07
C VAL A 2 -25.17 -2.91 -0.49
N LYS A 3 -26.45 -3.08 -0.85
CA LYS A 3 -27.56 -2.21 -0.40
C LYS A 3 -28.19 -2.60 0.95
N ALA A 4 -27.83 -3.74 1.53
CA ALA A 4 -28.38 -4.16 2.82
C ALA A 4 -27.74 -3.35 3.95
N SER A 5 -28.51 -3.04 5.00
CA SER A 5 -27.98 -2.27 6.13
C SER A 5 -26.84 -3.01 6.84
N ARG A 6 -25.91 -2.25 7.40
CA ARG A 6 -24.77 -2.80 8.18
C ARG A 6 -25.21 -3.58 9.42
N SER A 7 -26.40 -3.30 9.94
CA SER A 7 -27.03 -4.07 11.03
C SER A 7 -27.40 -5.50 10.63
N LYS A 8 -27.49 -5.79 9.32
CA LYS A 8 -27.88 -7.11 8.78
C LYS A 8 -26.70 -7.83 8.13
N LEU A 9 -25.90 -7.11 7.34
CA LEU A 9 -24.69 -7.62 6.69
C LEU A 9 -23.48 -6.79 7.13
N ASP A 10 -22.64 -7.36 7.98
CA ASP A 10 -21.49 -6.67 8.57
C ASP A 10 -20.15 -7.24 8.10
N PHE A 11 -19.20 -6.36 7.78
CA PHE A 11 -17.82 -6.74 7.49
C PHE A 11 -16.90 -6.62 8.72
N ARG A 12 -17.28 -5.81 9.72
CA ARG A 12 -16.41 -5.49 10.86
C ARG A 12 -16.11 -6.72 11.70
N THR A 13 -17.10 -7.58 11.91
CA THR A 13 -16.93 -8.83 12.67
C THR A 13 -15.80 -9.69 12.11
N ILE A 14 -15.73 -9.82 10.78
CA ILE A 14 -14.69 -10.60 10.08
C ILE A 14 -13.36 -9.85 10.13
N ALA A 15 -13.38 -8.53 9.88
CA ALA A 15 -12.18 -7.72 9.90
C ALA A 15 -11.49 -7.73 11.28
N ILE A 16 -12.24 -7.63 12.39
CA ILE A 16 -11.71 -7.66 13.76
C ILE A 16 -10.98 -8.97 14.04
N GLN A 17 -11.57 -10.11 13.66
CA GLN A 17 -10.94 -11.42 13.81
C GLN A 17 -9.67 -11.52 12.98
N LEU A 18 -9.72 -11.07 11.73
CA LEU A 18 -8.59 -11.10 10.82
C LEU A 18 -7.42 -10.23 11.32
N VAL A 19 -7.67 -8.99 11.75
CA VAL A 19 -6.59 -8.09 12.20
C VAL A 19 -5.98 -8.55 13.52
N LEU A 20 -6.78 -9.15 14.41
CA LEU A 20 -6.26 -9.76 15.64
C LEU A 20 -5.36 -10.95 15.32
N GLN A 21 -5.81 -11.83 14.44
CA GLN A 21 -5.08 -13.05 14.08
C GLN A 21 -3.79 -12.74 13.33
N VAL A 22 -3.88 -11.87 12.33
CA VAL A 22 -2.77 -11.51 11.46
C VAL A 22 -1.83 -10.56 12.18
N PHE A 23 -2.29 -9.42 12.69
CA PHE A 23 -1.38 -8.39 13.21
C PHE A 23 -1.20 -8.42 14.73
N GLY A 24 -1.98 -9.25 15.43
CA GLY A 24 -2.04 -9.21 16.90
C GLY A 24 -2.76 -7.97 17.41
N TYR A 25 -3.45 -7.20 16.56
CA TYR A 25 -4.10 -5.94 16.93
C TYR A 25 -5.52 -6.18 17.44
N LYS A 26 -5.80 -5.74 18.67
CA LYS A 26 -7.15 -5.77 19.22
C LYS A 26 -7.88 -4.48 18.88
N ALA A 27 -8.82 -4.56 17.94
CA ALA A 27 -9.61 -3.41 17.53
C ALA A 27 -10.54 -2.90 18.66
N ILE A 28 -10.70 -1.59 18.71
CA ILE A 28 -11.69 -0.84 19.48
C ILE A 28 -12.84 -0.41 18.57
N GLU A 29 -13.97 -0.01 19.16
CA GLU A 29 -15.17 0.41 18.42
C GLU A 29 -14.89 1.60 17.48
N ALA A 30 -14.05 2.54 17.93
CA ALA A 30 -13.70 3.75 17.18
C ALA A 30 -12.77 3.50 15.98
N ASN A 31 -12.16 2.32 15.83
CA ASN A 31 -11.12 2.08 14.80
C ASN A 31 -11.58 2.42 13.38
N HIS A 32 -12.80 2.03 13.02
CA HIS A 32 -13.32 2.31 11.69
C HIS A 32 -13.41 3.82 11.43
N ASN A 33 -13.86 4.59 12.42
CA ASN A 33 -13.99 6.04 12.30
C ASN A 33 -12.62 6.71 12.29
N ILE A 34 -11.67 6.26 13.13
CA ILE A 34 -10.29 6.75 13.14
C ILE A 34 -9.65 6.59 11.75
N VAL A 35 -9.69 5.39 11.18
CA VAL A 35 -9.14 5.12 9.84
C VAL A 35 -9.87 5.95 8.79
N HIS A 36 -11.21 5.98 8.82
CA HIS A 36 -11.99 6.71 7.83
C HIS A 36 -11.74 8.22 7.86
N THR A 37 -11.71 8.85 9.03
CA THR A 37 -11.45 10.28 9.19
C THR A 37 -10.05 10.64 8.72
N ALA A 38 -9.03 9.92 9.18
CA ALA A 38 -7.65 10.19 8.78
C ALA A 38 -7.42 9.93 7.29
N SER A 39 -7.97 8.84 6.73
CA SER A 39 -7.85 8.54 5.30
C SER A 39 -8.58 9.55 4.43
N THR A 40 -9.78 10.00 4.81
CA THR A 40 -10.51 11.02 4.06
C THR A 40 -9.75 12.35 4.05
N LYS A 41 -9.10 12.68 5.16
CA LYS A 41 -8.33 13.92 5.30
C LYS A 41 -7.00 13.91 4.55
N HIS A 42 -6.27 12.79 4.57
CA HIS A 42 -4.88 12.74 4.09
C HIS A 42 -4.64 11.89 2.84
N LEU A 43 -5.58 11.04 2.45
CA LEU A 43 -5.47 10.16 1.28
C LEU A 43 -6.45 10.52 0.17
N MET A 44 -7.09 11.69 0.26
CA MET A 44 -8.04 12.20 -0.73
C MET A 44 -7.83 13.69 -0.97
N GLY A 45 -8.20 14.14 -2.17
CA GLY A 45 -8.18 15.56 -2.52
C GLY A 45 -6.82 16.21 -2.30
N GLU A 46 -6.84 17.45 -1.78
CA GLU A 46 -5.63 18.22 -1.45
C GLU A 46 -4.80 17.59 -0.33
N GLY A 47 -5.41 16.78 0.54
CA GLY A 47 -4.68 16.08 1.61
C GLY A 47 -3.65 15.08 1.10
N LEU A 48 -3.86 14.55 -0.12
CA LEU A 48 -2.96 13.58 -0.74
C LEU A 48 -1.70 14.23 -1.35
N THR A 49 -1.70 15.54 -1.58
CA THR A 49 -0.62 16.26 -2.27
C THR A 49 0.72 16.08 -1.58
N ALA A 50 0.77 16.25 -0.25
CA ALA A 50 2.00 16.10 0.53
C ALA A 50 2.56 14.66 0.48
N LEU A 51 1.68 13.66 0.55
CA LEU A 51 2.10 12.25 0.47
C LEU A 51 2.57 11.88 -0.94
N THR A 52 1.92 12.42 -1.98
CA THR A 52 2.32 12.23 -3.38
C THR A 52 3.72 12.79 -3.62
N GLN A 53 3.97 14.01 -3.17
CA GLN A 53 5.27 14.66 -3.26
C GLN A 53 6.35 13.86 -2.52
N SER A 54 6.09 13.52 -1.25
CA SER A 54 7.03 12.73 -0.44
C SER A 54 7.32 11.36 -1.08
N THR A 55 6.32 10.71 -1.67
CA THR A 55 6.51 9.43 -2.37
C THR A 55 7.38 9.61 -3.60
N MET A 56 7.16 10.67 -4.39
CA MET A 56 7.98 10.97 -5.59
C MET A 56 9.43 11.29 -5.25
N GLU A 57 9.68 12.02 -4.17
CA GLU A 57 11.03 12.28 -3.66
C GLU A 57 11.72 10.97 -3.25
N ASN A 58 11.00 10.07 -2.58
CA ASN A 58 11.53 8.77 -2.21
C ASN A 58 11.76 7.85 -3.43
N PHE A 59 10.92 7.89 -4.47
CA PHE A 59 11.20 7.18 -5.73
C PHE A 59 12.51 7.65 -6.35
N GLN A 60 12.74 8.96 -6.41
CA GLN A 60 13.97 9.52 -6.97
C GLN A 60 15.19 9.17 -6.11
N LYS A 61 15.09 9.29 -4.78
CA LYS A 61 16.14 8.84 -3.85
C LYS A 61 16.54 7.37 -4.05
N LEU A 62 15.59 6.51 -4.43
CA LEU A 62 15.83 5.07 -4.59
C LEU A 62 16.27 4.67 -6.00
N MET A 63 15.77 5.35 -7.04
CA MET A 63 16.02 4.98 -8.44
C MET A 63 17.13 5.80 -9.10
N VAL A 64 17.36 7.03 -8.63
CA VAL A 64 18.20 8.04 -9.30
C VAL A 64 19.55 8.24 -8.60
N PHE A 65 19.80 7.65 -7.43
CA PHE A 65 21.02 7.93 -6.64
C PHE A 65 22.33 7.66 -7.40
N ASN A 66 22.37 6.61 -8.23
CA ASN A 66 23.52 6.29 -9.09
C ASN A 66 23.58 7.13 -10.38
N LEU A 67 22.63 8.03 -10.63
CA LEU A 67 22.59 8.87 -11.82
C LEU A 67 23.42 10.16 -11.67
N SER A 68 23.82 10.49 -10.43
CA SER A 68 24.49 11.74 -10.03
C SER A 68 26.01 11.73 -10.21
N SER A 69 26.65 10.55 -10.26
CA SER A 69 28.08 10.43 -10.52
C SER A 69 28.32 10.43 -12.03
N GLY A 70 28.84 11.53 -12.57
CA GLY A 70 29.05 11.78 -13.99
C GLY A 70 30.08 10.88 -14.70
N GLU A 71 30.08 9.58 -14.45
CA GLU A 71 30.95 8.61 -15.11
C GLU A 71 30.24 7.77 -16.19
N GLU A 72 31.07 7.42 -17.17
CA GLU A 72 30.82 6.81 -18.46
C GLU A 72 30.32 5.36 -18.37
N LYS A 73 29.46 4.97 -19.32
CA LYS A 73 28.97 3.61 -19.59
C LYS A 73 28.36 2.87 -18.39
N ARG A 74 27.11 3.19 -18.09
CA ARG A 74 26.25 2.32 -17.28
C ARG A 74 26.12 0.95 -17.94
N VAL A 75 26.50 -0.08 -17.20
CA VAL A 75 26.30 -1.48 -17.60
C VAL A 75 24.85 -1.86 -17.32
N TRP A 76 24.24 -2.62 -18.22
CA TRP A 76 22.93 -3.22 -17.98
C TRP A 76 22.95 -4.05 -16.69
N GLN A 77 21.94 -3.85 -15.84
CA GLN A 77 21.74 -4.63 -14.62
C GLN A 77 20.63 -5.64 -14.87
N GLU A 78 20.88 -6.89 -14.51
CA GLU A 78 19.89 -7.95 -14.54
C GLU A 78 19.22 -8.06 -13.17
N GLU A 79 17.89 -8.07 -13.15
CA GLU A 79 17.09 -8.20 -11.93
C GLU A 79 15.74 -8.86 -12.24
N ASN A 80 15.14 -9.52 -11.24
CA ASN A 80 13.79 -10.05 -11.32
C ASN A 80 12.75 -8.92 -11.28
N LEU A 81 11.94 -8.79 -12.33
CA LEU A 81 10.95 -7.71 -12.47
C LEU A 81 9.99 -7.59 -11.26
N PHE A 82 9.51 -8.70 -10.72
CA PHE A 82 8.63 -8.68 -9.54
C PHE A 82 9.36 -8.18 -8.30
N HIS A 83 10.59 -8.64 -8.09
CA HIS A 83 11.44 -8.14 -7.00
C HIS A 83 11.69 -6.65 -7.17
N TYR A 84 12.10 -6.20 -8.35
CA TYR A 84 12.40 -4.80 -8.65
C TYR A 84 11.20 -3.88 -8.35
N CYS A 85 10.05 -4.16 -8.95
CA CYS A 85 8.84 -3.35 -8.77
C CYS A 85 8.40 -3.30 -7.31
N TYR A 86 8.29 -4.46 -6.65
CA TYR A 86 7.84 -4.50 -5.25
C TYR A 86 8.86 -3.84 -4.32
N ASN A 87 10.16 -4.06 -4.53
CA ASN A 87 11.21 -3.45 -3.72
C ASN A 87 11.14 -1.92 -3.76
N ILE A 88 11.13 -1.34 -4.96
CA ILE A 88 11.15 0.12 -5.14
C ILE A 88 9.86 0.75 -4.60
N VAL A 89 8.69 0.23 -4.97
CA VAL A 89 7.40 0.77 -4.53
C VAL A 89 7.22 0.64 -3.02
N PHE A 90 7.56 -0.52 -2.44
CA PHE A 90 7.47 -0.71 -0.99
C PHE A 90 8.37 0.27 -0.24
N ARG A 91 9.63 0.42 -0.66
CA ARG A 91 10.60 1.27 0.03
C ARG A 91 10.21 2.74 -0.08
N ALA A 92 9.74 3.18 -1.24
CA ALA A 92 9.25 4.54 -1.43
C ALA A 92 8.05 4.84 -0.54
N GLY A 93 7.05 3.95 -0.53
CA GLY A 93 5.86 4.09 0.32
C GLY A 93 6.17 3.98 1.81
N TYR A 94 7.08 3.09 2.22
CA TYR A 94 7.53 2.98 3.60
C TYR A 94 8.16 4.28 4.10
N LEU A 95 9.10 4.86 3.33
CA LEU A 95 9.78 6.11 3.71
C LEU A 95 8.82 7.31 3.69
N ALA A 96 7.86 7.35 2.74
CA ALA A 96 6.86 8.41 2.68
C ALA A 96 5.86 8.36 3.85
N LEU A 97 5.51 7.16 4.32
CA LEU A 97 4.55 6.98 5.41
C LEU A 97 5.19 7.09 6.79
N TYR A 98 6.32 6.41 7.01
CA TYR A 98 6.97 6.22 8.31
C TYR A 98 8.22 7.09 8.49
N GLY A 99 8.53 7.93 7.53
CA GLY A 99 9.62 8.90 7.59
C GLY A 99 10.98 8.34 7.19
N SER A 100 11.93 9.26 7.11
CA SER A 100 13.32 9.07 6.70
C SER A 100 14.28 9.29 7.87
N GLU A 101 15.53 8.83 7.76
CA GLU A 101 16.57 9.14 8.73
C GLU A 101 16.79 10.65 8.88
N ARG A 102 17.04 11.08 10.13
CA ARG A 102 17.24 12.50 10.46
C ARG A 102 18.52 13.05 9.84
N GLN A 103 18.42 14.23 9.24
CA GLN A 103 19.57 14.96 8.74
C GLN A 103 20.17 15.82 9.86
N ARG A 104 21.38 15.51 10.33
CA ARG A 104 22.03 16.31 11.40
C ARG A 104 22.81 17.53 10.88
N GLY A 105 22.77 17.81 9.57
CA GLY A 105 23.39 18.96 8.93
C GLY A 105 23.58 18.77 7.41
N ALA A 106 23.99 19.83 6.69
CA ALA A 106 24.11 19.84 5.22
C ALA A 106 25.10 18.81 4.66
N GLY A 107 26.14 18.43 5.43
CA GLY A 107 27.11 17.40 5.05
C GLY A 107 26.68 15.96 5.34
N ASP A 108 25.54 15.74 6.00
CA ASP A 108 25.06 14.41 6.43
C ASP A 108 23.90 13.89 5.56
N LYS A 109 23.45 14.67 4.56
CA LYS A 109 22.30 14.33 3.70
C LYS A 109 22.53 13.02 2.94
N GLU A 110 23.64 12.89 2.23
CA GLU A 110 23.95 11.67 1.46
C GLU A 110 24.05 10.44 2.36
N LYS A 111 24.58 10.60 3.57
CA LYS A 111 24.71 9.52 4.55
C LYS A 111 23.35 9.10 5.12
N ALA A 112 22.46 10.06 5.41
CA ALA A 112 21.09 9.77 5.81
C ALA A 112 20.31 9.07 4.69
N GLU A 113 20.48 9.51 3.43
CA GLU A 113 19.85 8.86 2.28
C GLU A 113 20.40 7.44 2.03
N GLU A 114 21.71 7.22 2.22
CA GLU A 114 22.30 5.88 2.14
C GLU A 114 21.77 4.97 3.25
N GLN A 115 21.62 5.49 4.48
CA GLN A 115 21.02 4.74 5.58
C GLN A 115 19.55 4.39 5.29
N ASP A 116 18.77 5.32 4.74
CA ASP A 116 17.42 5.05 4.29
C ASP A 116 17.39 3.95 3.22
N ARG A 117 18.31 4.00 2.24
CA ARG A 117 18.41 2.97 1.18
C ARG A 117 18.69 1.60 1.79
N VAL A 118 19.68 1.48 2.66
CA VAL A 118 20.05 0.20 3.30
C VAL A 118 18.94 -0.31 4.21
N HIS A 119 18.44 0.53 5.12
CA HIS A 119 17.42 0.15 6.11
C HIS A 119 16.09 -0.22 5.45
N SER A 120 15.59 0.60 4.53
CA SER A 120 14.32 0.30 3.83
C SER A 120 14.41 -1.01 3.04
N ASN A 121 15.58 -1.34 2.48
CA ASN A 121 15.79 -2.61 1.79
C ASN A 121 15.73 -3.81 2.77
N GLN A 122 16.34 -3.69 3.94
CA GLN A 122 16.26 -4.73 4.99
C GLN A 122 14.81 -4.93 5.46
N VAL A 123 14.07 -3.83 5.69
CA VAL A 123 12.65 -3.87 6.05
C VAL A 123 11.83 -4.58 4.98
N PHE A 124 12.09 -4.31 3.69
CA PHE A 124 11.42 -4.99 2.57
C PHE A 124 11.66 -6.51 2.57
N TYR A 125 12.89 -6.95 2.81
CA TYR A 125 13.21 -8.38 2.84
C TYR A 125 12.42 -9.11 3.94
N GLU A 126 12.37 -8.55 5.14
CA GLU A 126 11.60 -9.12 6.25
C GLU A 126 10.10 -9.03 6.00
N PHE A 127 9.64 -7.98 5.31
CA PHE A 127 8.24 -7.81 4.95
C PHE A 127 7.79 -8.88 3.96
N ARG A 128 8.62 -9.18 2.95
CA ARG A 128 8.33 -10.24 1.97
C ARG A 128 8.26 -11.63 2.60
N LYS A 129 9.05 -11.92 3.64
CA LYS A 129 8.89 -13.17 4.41
C LYS A 129 7.51 -13.23 5.05
N TYR A 130 7.10 -12.15 5.72
CA TYR A 130 5.79 -12.09 6.36
C TYR A 130 4.63 -12.16 5.36
N ASP A 131 4.71 -11.41 4.27
CA ASP A 131 3.69 -11.32 3.23
C ASP A 131 3.43 -12.68 2.55
N ARG A 132 4.47 -13.52 2.38
CA ARG A 132 4.33 -14.89 1.90
C ARG A 132 3.54 -15.80 2.84
N LEU A 133 3.59 -15.54 4.14
CA LEU A 133 2.84 -16.28 5.15
C LEU A 133 1.40 -15.78 5.29
N PHE A 134 1.11 -14.55 4.83
CA PHE A 134 -0.15 -13.87 5.03
C PHE A 134 -1.39 -14.68 4.59
N PRO A 135 -1.45 -15.30 3.40
CA PRO A 135 -2.65 -16.04 3.00
C PRO A 135 -2.97 -17.20 3.96
N ARG A 136 -1.95 -17.96 4.36
CA ARG A 136 -2.12 -19.07 5.31
C ARG A 136 -2.41 -18.59 6.73
N LEU A 137 -1.87 -17.41 7.11
CA LEU A 137 -2.23 -16.73 8.36
C LEU A 137 -3.69 -16.33 8.36
N ALA A 138 -4.21 -15.73 7.29
CA ALA A 138 -5.58 -15.25 7.20
C ALA A 138 -6.60 -16.41 7.31
N PHE A 139 -6.27 -17.58 6.79
CA PHE A 139 -7.11 -18.78 6.85
C PHE A 139 -6.80 -19.72 8.03
N SER A 140 -5.89 -19.37 8.94
CA SER A 140 -5.51 -20.19 10.10
C SER A 140 -4.94 -21.58 9.76
N VAL A 141 -4.28 -21.71 8.62
CA VAL A 141 -3.74 -23.00 8.11
C VAL A 141 -2.21 -23.07 8.13
N LEU A 142 -1.56 -22.21 8.93
CA LEU A 142 -0.10 -22.24 9.06
C LEU A 142 0.42 -23.47 9.83
N PRO A 143 1.43 -24.18 9.31
CA PRO A 143 2.18 -25.17 10.06
C PRO A 143 2.87 -24.58 11.31
N PRO A 144 3.20 -25.39 12.33
CA PRO A 144 3.82 -24.90 13.57
C PRO A 144 5.15 -24.15 13.40
N LYS A 145 5.97 -24.51 12.39
CA LYS A 145 7.23 -23.82 12.08
C LYS A 145 6.93 -22.41 11.57
N ASP A 146 6.11 -22.31 10.53
CA ASP A 146 5.74 -21.04 9.91
C ASP A 146 4.98 -20.13 10.89
N ARG A 147 4.20 -20.70 11.82
CA ARG A 147 3.54 -19.93 12.89
C ARG A 147 4.56 -19.27 13.81
N ARG A 148 5.66 -19.96 14.15
CA ARG A 148 6.75 -19.37 14.96
C ARG A 148 7.46 -18.25 14.20
N GLU A 149 7.72 -18.45 12.92
CA GLU A 149 8.31 -17.43 12.05
C GLU A 149 7.41 -16.20 11.93
N ALA A 150 6.10 -16.40 11.70
CA ALA A 150 5.13 -15.31 11.65
C ALA A 150 5.11 -14.49 12.96
N GLU A 151 5.11 -15.13 14.13
CA GLU A 151 5.14 -14.43 15.42
C GLU A 151 6.47 -13.69 15.65
N GLN A 152 7.60 -14.23 15.19
CA GLN A 152 8.89 -13.53 15.23
C GLN A 152 8.87 -12.28 14.33
N LEU A 153 8.37 -12.40 13.11
CA LEU A 153 8.24 -11.30 12.17
C LEU A 153 7.28 -10.21 12.67
N LYS A 154 6.15 -10.58 13.29
CA LYS A 154 5.25 -9.61 13.95
C LYS A 154 5.99 -8.79 15.00
N ARG A 155 6.73 -9.45 15.91
CA ARG A 155 7.51 -8.74 16.95
C ARG A 155 8.57 -7.83 16.36
N LEU A 156 9.23 -8.27 15.28
CA LEU A 156 10.16 -7.44 14.53
C LEU A 156 9.47 -6.17 14.03
N PHE A 157 8.34 -6.29 13.34
CA PHE A 157 7.62 -5.14 12.79
C PHE A 157 7.03 -4.23 13.87
N TRP A 158 6.54 -4.78 14.98
CA TRP A 158 6.12 -3.97 16.14
C TRP A 158 7.27 -3.14 16.69
N SER A 159 8.49 -3.69 16.71
CA SER A 159 9.69 -2.96 17.14
C SER A 159 10.16 -1.94 16.12
N VAL A 160 10.22 -2.30 14.83
CA VAL A 160 10.67 -1.43 13.72
C VAL A 160 9.77 -0.21 13.59
N LEU A 161 8.45 -0.40 13.69
CA LEU A 161 7.44 0.64 13.50
C LEU A 161 6.98 1.27 14.82
N SER A 162 7.68 1.00 15.92
CA SER A 162 7.25 1.44 17.24
C SER A 162 7.14 2.96 17.35
N VAL A 163 6.17 3.43 18.14
CA VAL A 163 5.97 4.85 18.45
C VAL A 163 7.28 5.48 18.98
N LYS A 164 8.06 4.72 19.75
CA LYS A 164 9.36 5.16 20.28
C LYS A 164 10.40 5.44 19.21
N LYS A 165 10.50 4.57 18.19
CA LYS A 165 11.44 4.78 17.08
C LYS A 165 10.97 5.85 16.11
N ALA A 166 9.68 6.16 16.08
CA ALA A 166 9.14 7.27 15.28
C ALA A 166 9.81 8.61 15.61
N TRP A 167 10.16 8.84 16.89
CA TRP A 167 10.90 10.04 17.32
C TRP A 167 12.31 10.15 16.76
N GLN A 168 12.84 9.10 16.12
CA GLN A 168 14.16 9.11 15.49
C GLN A 168 14.07 9.40 13.99
N LYS A 169 12.87 9.55 13.45
CA LYS A 169 12.60 9.81 12.04
C LYS A 169 12.18 11.26 11.81
N GLU A 170 12.37 11.72 10.59
CA GLU A 170 11.84 12.97 10.05
C GLU A 170 10.78 12.64 8.98
N ASN A 171 9.89 13.60 8.70
CA ASN A 171 8.89 13.50 7.62
C ASN A 171 7.95 12.30 7.71
N ILE A 172 7.53 11.91 8.92
CA ILE A 172 6.44 10.94 9.09
C ILE A 172 5.16 11.57 8.55
N SER A 173 4.43 10.81 7.73
CA SER A 173 3.18 11.31 7.13
C SER A 173 2.17 11.75 8.19
N ALA A 174 1.41 12.80 7.86
CA ALA A 174 0.30 13.25 8.69
C ALA A 174 -0.78 12.16 8.86
N TRP A 175 -0.94 11.28 7.86
CA TRP A 175 -1.85 10.13 7.93
C TRP A 175 -1.47 9.11 9.03
N ILE A 176 -0.17 8.80 9.21
CA ILE A 176 0.29 7.95 10.30
C ILE A 176 0.20 8.68 11.64
N SER A 177 0.64 9.93 11.67
CA SER A 177 0.73 10.72 12.92
C SER A 177 -0.65 11.01 13.52
N GLU A 178 -1.64 11.39 12.70
CA GLU A 178 -3.00 11.68 13.17
C GLU A 178 -3.73 10.42 13.65
N GLN A 179 -3.54 9.26 13.00
CA GLN A 179 -4.10 8.01 13.50
C GLN A 179 -3.50 7.61 14.85
N ASP A 180 -2.19 7.81 15.03
CA ASP A 180 -1.52 7.53 16.30
C ASP A 180 -2.01 8.45 17.43
N GLN A 181 -2.24 9.73 17.12
CA GLN A 181 -2.85 10.69 18.03
C GLN A 181 -4.28 10.27 18.40
N LEU A 182 -5.14 10.01 17.43
CA LEU A 182 -6.53 9.59 17.66
C LEU A 182 -6.61 8.31 18.49
N LEU A 183 -5.73 7.33 18.24
CA LEU A 183 -5.65 6.12 19.07
C LEU A 183 -5.22 6.42 20.51
N THR A 184 -4.31 7.37 20.70
CA THR A 184 -3.87 7.82 22.02
C THR A 184 -5.02 8.49 22.78
N GLU A 185 -5.79 9.36 22.12
CA GLU A 185 -6.98 10.02 22.68
C GLU A 185 -8.06 9.02 23.11
N HIS A 186 -8.17 7.88 22.41
CA HIS A 186 -9.07 6.78 22.77
C HIS A 186 -8.47 5.80 23.80
N GLY A 187 -7.33 6.13 24.43
CA GLY A 187 -6.71 5.34 25.48
C GLY A 187 -6.07 4.03 24.98
N VAL A 188 -5.76 3.91 23.69
CA VAL A 188 -5.10 2.72 23.15
C VAL A 188 -3.64 2.70 23.60
N PRO A 189 -3.18 1.65 24.30
CA PRO A 189 -1.83 1.59 24.83
C PRO A 189 -0.78 1.54 23.73
N GLU A 190 0.42 2.08 23.99
CA GLU A 190 1.53 2.18 23.03
C GLU A 190 1.80 0.87 22.27
N HIS A 191 1.92 -0.24 23.00
CA HIS A 191 2.19 -1.55 22.39
C HIS A 191 1.09 -2.03 21.44
N MET A 192 -0.15 -1.54 21.54
CA MET A 192 -1.23 -1.81 20.57
C MET A 192 -1.14 -0.87 19.36
N ARG A 193 -0.72 0.39 19.57
CA ARG A 193 -0.46 1.35 18.48
C ARG A 193 0.68 0.86 17.59
N ASP A 194 1.72 0.25 18.15
CA ASP A 194 2.79 -0.41 17.39
C ASP A 194 2.25 -1.51 16.44
N ARG A 195 1.30 -2.33 16.91
CA ARG A 195 0.66 -3.37 16.08
C ARG A 195 -0.24 -2.78 15.01
N PHE A 196 -0.95 -1.70 15.34
CA PHE A 196 -1.77 -0.96 14.39
C PHE A 196 -0.92 -0.36 13.27
N ARG A 197 0.24 0.22 13.59
CA ARG A 197 1.19 0.73 12.61
C ARG A 197 1.68 -0.37 11.66
N PHE A 198 1.91 -1.60 12.14
CA PHE A 198 2.22 -2.73 11.26
C PHE A 198 1.06 -3.13 10.35
N MET A 199 -0.16 -3.15 10.86
CA MET A 199 -1.36 -3.37 10.04
C MET A 199 -1.46 -2.35 8.90
N LEU A 200 -1.21 -1.06 9.18
CA LEU A 200 -1.22 0.00 8.16
C LEU A 200 -0.10 -0.16 7.11
N LEU A 201 1.08 -0.64 7.52
CA LEU A 201 2.18 -0.90 6.57
C LEU A 201 1.75 -1.97 5.58
N TRP A 202 1.22 -3.10 6.07
CA TRP A 202 0.76 -4.15 5.18
C TRP A 202 -0.41 -3.69 4.29
N ALA A 203 -1.38 -2.97 4.85
CA ALA A 203 -2.54 -2.48 4.10
C ALA A 203 -2.17 -1.49 2.99
N SER A 204 -1.16 -0.64 3.22
CA SER A 204 -0.72 0.37 2.24
C SER A 204 0.26 -0.16 1.19
N GLN A 205 1.08 -1.15 1.54
CA GLN A 205 2.16 -1.62 0.66
C GLN A 205 1.91 -2.99 0.01
N GLY A 206 1.09 -3.84 0.63
CA GLY A 206 0.92 -5.24 0.23
C GLY A 206 0.38 -5.47 -1.18
N ASN A 207 -0.41 -4.51 -1.69
CA ASN A 207 -1.01 -4.60 -3.03
C ASN A 207 -0.29 -3.74 -4.07
N THR A 208 0.22 -2.58 -3.66
CA THR A 208 0.76 -1.55 -4.58
C THR A 208 1.98 -2.05 -5.35
N GLY A 209 2.89 -2.76 -4.67
CA GLY A 209 4.06 -3.37 -5.32
C GLY A 209 3.69 -4.41 -6.38
N PRO A 210 2.91 -5.46 -6.05
CA PRO A 210 2.41 -6.41 -7.04
C PRO A 210 1.65 -5.78 -8.21
N THR A 211 0.83 -4.74 -7.97
CA THR A 211 0.14 -4.01 -9.06
C THR A 211 1.13 -3.36 -10.02
N SER A 212 2.17 -2.69 -9.51
CA SER A 212 3.19 -2.07 -10.36
C SER A 212 3.97 -3.09 -11.20
N PHE A 213 4.20 -4.29 -10.66
CA PHE A 213 4.79 -5.40 -11.41
C PHE A 213 3.92 -5.81 -12.60
N TRP A 214 2.63 -6.05 -12.37
CA TRP A 214 1.72 -6.49 -13.44
C TRP A 214 1.56 -5.42 -14.51
N LEU A 215 1.41 -4.15 -14.11
CA LEU A 215 1.33 -3.02 -15.03
C LEU A 215 2.56 -2.98 -15.95
N LEU A 216 3.77 -3.03 -15.36
CA LEU A 216 5.00 -2.97 -16.14
C LEU A 216 5.19 -4.22 -17.00
N LEU A 217 4.85 -5.40 -16.49
CA LEU A 217 4.90 -6.65 -17.27
C LEU A 217 3.97 -6.59 -18.49
N TYR A 218 2.72 -6.15 -18.33
CA TYR A 218 1.78 -6.05 -19.44
C TYR A 218 2.25 -5.01 -20.46
N LEU A 219 2.69 -3.83 -20.04
CA LEU A 219 3.24 -2.85 -20.97
C LEU A 219 4.46 -3.43 -21.74
N LEU A 220 5.39 -4.11 -21.07
CA LEU A 220 6.55 -4.75 -21.73
C LEU A 220 6.15 -5.86 -22.72
N LYS A 221 5.01 -6.51 -22.52
CA LYS A 221 4.47 -7.54 -23.41
C LYS A 221 3.65 -6.95 -24.58
N HIS A 222 3.23 -5.69 -24.48
CA HIS A 222 2.39 -5.01 -25.48
C HIS A 222 3.05 -3.71 -25.96
N PRO A 223 3.95 -3.78 -26.97
CA PRO A 223 4.77 -2.65 -27.41
C PRO A 223 3.97 -1.40 -27.81
N GLU A 224 2.80 -1.58 -28.42
CA GLU A 224 1.90 -0.47 -28.80
C GLU A 224 1.39 0.29 -27.56
N ALA A 225 0.94 -0.45 -26.53
CA ALA A 225 0.51 0.14 -25.27
C ALA A 225 1.67 0.83 -24.53
N MET A 226 2.85 0.21 -24.47
CA MET A 226 4.05 0.83 -23.88
C MET A 226 4.42 2.12 -24.61
N LYS A 227 4.38 2.13 -25.94
CA LYS A 227 4.67 3.32 -26.74
C LYS A 227 3.66 4.44 -26.43
N ALA A 228 2.37 4.14 -26.45
CA ALA A 228 1.31 5.12 -26.21
C ALA A 228 1.38 5.73 -24.80
N VAL A 229 1.56 4.91 -23.77
CA VAL A 229 1.71 5.38 -22.38
C VAL A 229 2.98 6.22 -22.23
N ARG A 230 4.10 5.82 -22.86
CA ARG A 230 5.34 6.59 -22.82
C ARG A 230 5.18 7.96 -23.46
N GLU A 231 4.58 8.03 -24.65
CA GLU A 231 4.34 9.29 -25.37
C GLU A 231 3.42 10.24 -24.57
N GLU A 232 2.41 9.70 -23.89
CA GLU A 232 1.56 10.46 -22.97
C GLU A 232 2.35 11.04 -21.79
N VAL A 233 3.14 10.21 -21.09
CA VAL A 233 3.95 10.66 -19.94
C VAL A 233 4.97 11.72 -20.37
N GLU A 234 5.67 11.53 -21.49
CA GLU A 234 6.62 12.50 -22.04
C GLU A 234 5.93 13.82 -22.42
N LYS A 235 4.71 13.76 -22.96
CA LYS A 235 3.90 14.95 -23.26
C LYS A 235 3.53 15.71 -21.99
N VAL A 236 3.01 15.03 -20.97
CA VAL A 236 2.61 15.65 -19.69
C VAL A 236 3.81 16.32 -19.03
N LEU A 237 4.97 15.66 -18.98
CA LEU A 237 6.19 16.24 -18.41
C LEU A 237 6.59 17.53 -19.15
N ARG A 238 6.61 17.49 -20.50
CA ARG A 238 6.96 18.65 -21.34
C ARG A 238 6.00 19.82 -21.15
N GLU A 239 4.70 19.55 -21.15
CA GLU A 239 3.66 20.59 -20.97
C GLU A 239 3.70 21.24 -19.59
N ASN A 240 4.25 20.54 -18.59
CA ASN A 240 4.45 21.04 -17.23
C ASN A 240 5.89 21.53 -16.97
N GLY A 241 6.69 21.74 -18.04
CA GLY A 241 8.04 22.31 -17.94
C GLY A 241 9.06 21.42 -17.23
N GLN A 242 8.83 20.10 -17.18
CA GLN A 242 9.72 19.14 -16.54
C GLN A 242 10.52 18.36 -17.57
N GLU A 243 11.81 18.17 -17.30
CA GLU A 243 12.74 17.49 -18.19
C GLU A 243 13.50 16.39 -17.46
N VAL A 244 13.60 15.21 -18.07
CA VAL A 244 14.28 14.04 -17.50
C VAL A 244 15.68 13.93 -18.09
N LYS A 245 16.63 14.66 -17.52
CA LYS A 245 18.05 14.57 -17.88
C LYS A 245 18.94 14.51 -16.64
N ALA A 246 20.13 13.95 -16.78
CA ALA A 246 21.12 13.97 -15.73
C ALA A 246 21.48 15.42 -15.38
N GLY A 247 21.44 15.76 -14.09
CA GLY A 247 21.70 17.12 -13.58
C GLY A 247 20.49 18.06 -13.58
N CYS A 248 19.35 17.65 -14.13
CA CYS A 248 18.10 18.42 -13.96
C CYS A 248 17.53 18.25 -12.54
N PRO A 249 16.73 19.22 -12.06
CA PRO A 249 16.04 19.10 -10.79
C PRO A 249 15.14 17.85 -10.74
N PRO A 250 14.89 17.30 -9.54
CA PRO A 250 13.93 16.22 -9.36
C PRO A 250 12.55 16.55 -9.97
N ILE A 251 11.95 15.55 -10.61
CA ILE A 251 10.59 15.59 -11.14
C ILE A 251 9.62 15.79 -9.96
N THR A 252 8.64 16.65 -10.16
CA THR A 252 7.57 16.93 -9.17
C THR A 252 6.24 16.51 -9.78
N ILE A 253 5.49 15.64 -9.13
CA ILE A 253 4.21 15.17 -9.67
C ILE A 253 3.06 15.88 -8.96
N SER A 254 2.34 16.72 -9.70
CA SER A 254 1.12 17.36 -9.20
C SER A 254 -0.11 16.49 -9.51
N ARG A 255 -1.20 16.75 -8.79
CA ARG A 255 -2.49 16.11 -9.06
C ARG A 255 -3.00 16.42 -10.47
N ASP A 256 -2.78 17.64 -10.95
CA ASP A 256 -3.22 18.04 -12.29
C ASP A 256 -2.46 17.30 -13.39
N MET A 257 -1.18 16.98 -13.17
CA MET A 257 -0.41 16.13 -14.09
C MET A 257 -0.98 14.72 -14.15
N LEU A 258 -1.35 14.13 -13.00
CA LEU A 258 -1.98 12.80 -12.95
C LEU A 258 -3.34 12.78 -13.64
N ASN A 259 -4.11 13.87 -13.59
CA ASN A 259 -5.38 13.98 -14.32
C ASN A 259 -5.20 14.11 -15.85
N GLN A 260 -3.97 14.28 -16.33
CA GLN A 260 -3.63 14.39 -17.75
C GLN A 260 -3.11 13.07 -18.34
N THR A 261 -3.25 11.94 -17.63
CA THR A 261 -2.74 10.63 -18.08
C THR A 261 -3.83 9.57 -18.30
N PRO A 262 -4.83 9.80 -19.19
CA PRO A 262 -5.92 8.86 -19.41
C PRO A 262 -5.47 7.49 -19.97
N LEU A 263 -4.37 7.42 -20.73
CA LEU A 263 -3.85 6.14 -21.24
C LEU A 263 -3.14 5.35 -20.13
N LEU A 264 -2.39 6.01 -19.26
CA LEU A 264 -1.83 5.37 -18.05
C LEU A 264 -2.94 4.89 -17.12
N ASP A 265 -3.99 5.69 -16.91
CA ASP A 265 -5.16 5.30 -16.12
C ASP A 265 -5.84 4.07 -16.72
N SER A 266 -6.07 4.06 -18.04
CA SER A 266 -6.63 2.92 -18.74
C SER A 266 -5.76 1.66 -18.61
N ALA A 267 -4.44 1.79 -18.72
CA ALA A 267 -3.52 0.66 -18.55
C ALA A 267 -3.52 0.13 -17.11
N LEU A 268 -3.62 1.01 -16.10
CA LEU A 268 -3.73 0.64 -14.69
C LEU A 268 -5.07 -0.04 -14.39
N GLU A 269 -6.18 0.50 -14.88
CA GLU A 269 -7.51 -0.07 -14.72
C GLU A 269 -7.60 -1.46 -15.37
N GLU A 270 -7.07 -1.63 -16.58
CA GLU A 270 -7.04 -2.93 -17.25
C GLU A 270 -6.15 -3.94 -16.52
N THR A 271 -5.00 -3.47 -16.01
CA THR A 271 -4.15 -4.30 -15.13
C THR A 271 -4.94 -4.77 -13.91
N LEU A 272 -5.60 -3.87 -13.19
CA LEU A 272 -6.40 -4.19 -12.01
C LEU A 272 -7.58 -5.11 -12.35
N ARG A 273 -8.22 -4.94 -13.51
CA ARG A 273 -9.26 -5.86 -14.00
C ARG A 273 -8.73 -7.29 -14.13
N LEU A 274 -7.53 -7.45 -14.70
CA LEU A 274 -6.91 -8.75 -14.96
C LEU A 274 -6.36 -9.45 -13.71
N VAL A 275 -5.88 -8.71 -12.71
CA VAL A 275 -5.11 -9.31 -11.60
C VAL A 275 -5.70 -9.08 -10.21
N ALA A 276 -6.53 -8.05 -10.00
CA ALA A 276 -7.09 -7.78 -8.68
C ALA A 276 -8.24 -8.77 -8.39
N ALA A 277 -8.02 -9.66 -7.43
CA ALA A 277 -8.96 -10.70 -7.04
C ALA A 277 -9.45 -10.56 -5.59
N PRO A 278 -10.14 -9.46 -5.21
CA PRO A 278 -10.60 -9.25 -3.85
C PRO A 278 -11.79 -10.15 -3.51
N LEU A 279 -11.79 -10.74 -2.31
CA LEU A 279 -12.93 -11.45 -1.75
C LEU A 279 -13.71 -10.55 -0.80
N LEU A 280 -14.95 -10.18 -1.17
CA LEU A 280 -15.80 -9.30 -0.37
C LEU A 280 -16.72 -10.14 0.51
N ILE A 281 -16.36 -10.35 1.77
CA ILE A 281 -17.14 -11.16 2.72
C ILE A 281 -17.98 -10.27 3.65
N ARG A 282 -19.20 -10.70 3.95
CA ARG A 282 -20.07 -10.17 5.00
C ARG A 282 -20.57 -11.29 5.90
N ALA A 283 -20.66 -11.04 7.19
CA ALA A 283 -21.34 -11.89 8.16
C ALA A 283 -22.83 -11.53 8.19
N VAL A 284 -23.68 -12.55 8.22
CA VAL A 284 -25.14 -12.40 8.32
C VAL A 284 -25.53 -12.37 9.80
N LEU A 285 -26.01 -11.21 10.28
CA LEU A 285 -26.26 -10.97 11.71
C LEU A 285 -27.67 -11.37 12.18
N GLU A 286 -28.61 -11.46 11.24
CA GLU A 286 -29.98 -11.93 11.42
C GLU A 286 -30.44 -12.64 10.14
N ASP A 287 -31.49 -13.45 10.22
CA ASP A 287 -32.07 -14.07 9.04
C ASP A 287 -32.56 -12.97 8.07
N ILE A 288 -32.13 -13.02 6.81
CA ILE A 288 -32.50 -12.02 5.80
C ILE A 288 -32.90 -12.67 4.49
N THR A 289 -33.84 -12.03 3.79
CA THR A 289 -34.11 -12.31 2.38
C THR A 289 -33.36 -11.30 1.52
N LEU A 290 -32.48 -11.79 0.66
CA LEU A 290 -31.81 -11.01 -0.37
C LEU A 290 -32.54 -11.17 -1.70
N ARG A 291 -33.02 -10.06 -2.24
CA ARG A 291 -33.55 -10.01 -3.60
C ARG A 291 -32.47 -9.60 -4.59
N THR A 292 -32.28 -10.39 -5.63
CA THR A 292 -31.37 -10.11 -6.75
C THR A 292 -32.03 -9.20 -7.79
N SER A 293 -31.24 -8.69 -8.75
CA SER A 293 -31.71 -7.72 -9.75
C SER A 293 -32.75 -8.29 -10.73
N ASP A 294 -32.73 -9.59 -10.96
CA ASP A 294 -33.73 -10.35 -11.73
C ASP A 294 -35.02 -10.65 -10.92
N GLY A 295 -35.05 -10.23 -9.65
CA GLY A 295 -36.19 -10.43 -8.75
C GLY A 295 -36.17 -11.73 -7.96
N THR A 296 -35.19 -12.62 -8.19
CA THR A 296 -35.03 -13.88 -7.42
C THR A 296 -34.73 -13.56 -5.94
N GLU A 297 -35.28 -14.36 -5.04
CA GLU A 297 -35.12 -14.17 -3.60
C GLU A 297 -34.37 -15.35 -2.96
N TYR A 298 -33.37 -15.02 -2.14
CA TYR A 298 -32.56 -15.98 -1.39
C TYR A 298 -32.65 -15.68 0.10
N THR A 299 -32.99 -16.67 0.91
CA THR A 299 -32.93 -16.55 2.37
C THR A 299 -31.54 -16.92 2.86
N LEU A 300 -30.89 -16.01 3.57
CA LEU A 300 -29.64 -16.23 4.29
C LEU A 300 -29.91 -16.36 5.78
N ARG A 301 -29.26 -17.32 6.44
CA ARG A 301 -29.46 -17.56 7.87
C ARG A 301 -28.47 -16.73 8.68
N LYS A 302 -28.89 -16.32 9.86
CA LYS A 302 -28.00 -15.77 10.88
C LYS A 302 -26.83 -16.72 11.12
N GLY A 303 -25.61 -16.16 11.09
CA GLY A 303 -24.37 -16.91 11.25
C GLY A 303 -23.71 -17.32 9.94
N ASP A 304 -24.43 -17.27 8.82
CA ASP A 304 -23.84 -17.50 7.50
C ASP A 304 -22.83 -16.40 7.13
N ARG A 305 -21.98 -16.72 6.16
CA ARG A 305 -21.11 -15.75 5.49
C ARG A 305 -21.50 -15.68 4.03
N VAL A 306 -21.70 -14.47 3.53
CA VAL A 306 -21.92 -14.22 2.11
C VAL A 306 -20.68 -13.57 1.51
N GLY A 307 -20.18 -14.16 0.43
CA GLY A 307 -19.02 -13.68 -0.31
C GLY A 307 -19.41 -13.20 -1.70
N LEU A 308 -18.87 -12.07 -2.13
CA LEU A 308 -18.83 -11.67 -3.53
C LEU A 308 -17.40 -11.79 -4.04
N PHE A 309 -17.25 -12.33 -5.24
CA PHE A 309 -15.96 -12.39 -5.93
C PHE A 309 -16.08 -11.64 -7.26
N PRO A 310 -15.84 -10.30 -7.26
CA PRO A 310 -15.96 -9.47 -8.46
C PRO A 310 -15.11 -9.95 -9.63
N TYR A 311 -13.98 -10.62 -9.33
CA TYR A 311 -13.07 -11.15 -10.34
C TYR A 311 -13.78 -12.00 -11.38
N LEU A 312 -14.54 -13.01 -10.92
CA LEU A 312 -15.26 -13.91 -11.83
C LEU A 312 -16.58 -13.33 -12.34
N SER A 313 -17.26 -12.53 -11.51
CA SER A 313 -18.65 -12.11 -11.79
C SER A 313 -18.75 -10.82 -12.61
N VAL A 314 -17.73 -9.97 -12.58
CA VAL A 314 -17.73 -8.65 -13.23
C VAL A 314 -16.46 -8.44 -14.04
N GLN A 315 -15.27 -8.60 -13.42
CA GLN A 315 -14.02 -8.19 -14.04
C GLN A 315 -13.61 -9.09 -15.23
N MET A 316 -13.84 -10.41 -15.11
CA MET A 316 -13.51 -11.41 -16.14
C MET A 316 -14.75 -12.01 -16.81
N ASN A 317 -15.92 -11.37 -16.68
CA ASN A 317 -17.14 -11.80 -17.34
C ASN A 317 -17.03 -11.46 -18.85
N PRO A 318 -17.09 -12.45 -19.76
CA PRO A 318 -16.79 -12.28 -21.19
C PRO A 318 -17.78 -11.42 -21.97
#